data_AF-A0A6G7EL98-F1
#
_entry.id   AF-A0A6G7EL98-F1
#
_cell.length_a   1.000
_cell.length_b   1.000
_cell.length_c   1.000
_cell.angle_alpha   90.00
_cell.angle_beta   90.00
_cell.angle_gamma   90.00
#
_symmetry.space_group_name_H-M   'P 1'
#
loop_
_entity.id
_entity.type
_entity.pdbx_description
1 polymer ?
#
loop_
_entity_poly.entity_id
_entity_poly.type
_entity_poly.pdbx_seq_one_letter_code
_entity_poly.pdbx_strand_id
1 'polypeptide(L)'
;MTAFIAPSDVVAFWKAAGPDKWFAKDEAFDAAFRTRGHDLHLSAARRERDDWIETAETALALLILLDQYPRNSFRGTAHQFATDPLALMFANQAVARGHHLRVAPELKNFLLLPFEHSERLEDQDRYMALVAGDAELEKWGRLHRDIIVRFGRFPHRNPALGRATTPEEQAFLDDGGFGG
;
A
#
# COMPACT_ATOMS: atom_id res chain seq x y z
N MET A 1 9.90 -21.62 -8.34
CA MET A 1 10.09 -20.19 -8.70
C MET A 1 11.23 -19.64 -7.86
N THR A 2 12.10 -18.81 -8.43
CA THR A 2 13.23 -18.23 -7.69
C THR A 2 12.76 -17.11 -6.77
N ALA A 3 13.18 -17.16 -5.50
CA ALA A 3 12.92 -16.11 -4.52
C ALA A 3 13.55 -14.79 -4.97
N PHE A 4 12.97 -13.68 -4.53
CA PHE A 4 13.59 -12.37 -4.70
C PHE A 4 14.77 -12.24 -3.73
N ILE A 5 15.86 -11.67 -4.23
CA ILE A 5 17.09 -11.48 -3.44
C ILE A 5 17.47 -10.00 -3.42
N ALA A 6 17.20 -9.27 -4.51
CA ALA A 6 17.56 -7.87 -4.69
C ALA A 6 16.31 -6.98 -4.86
N PRO A 7 16.43 -5.65 -4.60
CA PRO A 7 15.35 -4.69 -4.86
C PRO A 7 14.87 -4.72 -6.31
N SER A 8 15.80 -4.90 -7.26
CA SER A 8 15.51 -4.99 -8.69
C SER A 8 14.60 -6.17 -9.04
N ASP A 9 14.67 -7.29 -8.29
CA ASP A 9 13.80 -8.44 -8.54
C ASP A 9 12.34 -8.09 -8.23
N VAL A 10 12.11 -7.35 -7.14
CA VAL A 10 10.80 -6.88 -6.71
C VAL A 10 10.23 -5.89 -7.73
N VAL A 11 11.02 -4.88 -8.11
CA VAL A 11 10.59 -3.84 -9.06
C VAL A 11 10.34 -4.44 -10.45
N ALA A 12 11.19 -5.35 -10.93
CA ALA A 12 11.00 -6.02 -12.20
C ALA A 12 9.76 -6.91 -12.20
N PHE A 13 9.52 -7.66 -11.13
CA PHE A 13 8.29 -8.44 -10.97
C PHE A 13 7.05 -7.57 -11.00
N TRP A 14 7.06 -6.46 -10.26
CA TRP A 14 5.93 -5.53 -10.18
C TRP A 14 5.64 -4.87 -11.53
N LYS A 15 6.68 -4.39 -12.23
CA LYS A 15 6.56 -3.83 -13.59
C LYS A 15 6.01 -4.84 -14.60
N ALA A 16 6.50 -6.08 -14.55
CA ALA A 16 6.05 -7.14 -15.46
C ALA A 16 4.59 -7.54 -15.24
N ALA A 17 4.08 -7.40 -14.01
CA ALA A 17 2.68 -7.65 -13.69
C ALA A 17 1.75 -6.59 -14.30
N GLY A 18 2.15 -5.32 -14.21
CA GLY A 18 1.43 -4.19 -14.79
C GLY A 18 0.10 -3.83 -14.11
N PRO A 19 -0.57 -2.75 -14.57
CA PRO A 19 -1.75 -2.17 -13.92
C PRO A 19 -2.93 -3.15 -13.81
N ASP A 20 -3.06 -4.09 -14.76
CA ASP A 20 -4.11 -5.11 -14.73
C ASP A 20 -4.01 -6.07 -13.53
N LYS A 21 -2.84 -6.12 -12.87
CA LYS A 21 -2.58 -7.00 -11.73
C LYS A 21 -2.40 -6.25 -10.41
N TRP A 22 -1.95 -5.00 -10.43
CA TRP A 22 -1.59 -4.26 -9.21
C TRP A 22 -2.74 -4.14 -8.21
N PHE A 23 -3.95 -3.88 -8.70
CA PHE A 23 -5.14 -3.66 -7.87
C PHE A 23 -6.21 -4.76 -8.05
N ALA A 24 -5.94 -5.77 -8.87
CA ALA A 24 -6.85 -6.88 -9.09
C ALA A 24 -6.60 -8.01 -8.09
N LYS A 25 -7.66 -8.73 -7.72
CA LYS A 25 -7.51 -10.02 -7.04
C LYS A 25 -7.20 -11.08 -8.08
N ASP A 26 -5.98 -11.61 -8.05
CA ASP A 26 -5.53 -12.69 -8.91
C ASP A 26 -4.75 -13.71 -8.07
N GLU A 27 -5.33 -14.90 -7.88
CA GLU A 27 -4.77 -15.93 -7.01
C GLU A 27 -3.43 -16.46 -7.48
N ALA A 28 -3.20 -16.51 -8.80
CA ALA A 28 -1.93 -16.98 -9.35
C ALA A 28 -0.82 -15.94 -9.14
N PHE A 29 -1.13 -14.66 -9.35
CA PHE A 29 -0.23 -13.56 -9.04
C PHE A 29 0.07 -13.49 -7.54
N ASP A 30 -0.96 -13.54 -6.70
CA ASP A 30 -0.83 -13.51 -5.25
C ASP A 30 0.04 -14.68 -4.74
N ALA A 31 -0.16 -15.89 -5.28
CA ALA A 31 0.64 -17.06 -4.92
C ALA A 31 2.11 -16.92 -5.35
N ALA A 32 2.35 -16.39 -6.56
CA ALA A 32 3.70 -16.12 -7.04
C ALA A 32 4.39 -15.05 -6.20
N PHE A 33 3.69 -13.96 -5.88
CA PHE A 33 4.25 -12.86 -5.11
C PHE A 33 4.55 -13.31 -3.67
N ARG A 34 3.60 -13.99 -3.02
CA ARG A 34 3.77 -14.60 -1.69
C ARG A 34 4.98 -15.53 -1.65
N THR A 35 5.11 -16.44 -2.62
CA THR A 35 6.20 -17.41 -2.63
C THR A 35 7.56 -16.76 -2.82
N ARG A 36 7.66 -15.78 -3.73
CA ARG A 36 8.96 -15.18 -4.11
C ARG A 36 9.38 -14.07 -3.16
N GLY A 37 8.44 -13.32 -2.59
CA GLY A 37 8.69 -12.15 -1.77
C GLY A 37 8.71 -12.38 -0.27
N HIS A 38 8.32 -13.56 0.22
CA HIS A 38 8.17 -13.85 1.64
C HIS A 38 9.36 -13.42 2.49
N ASP A 39 10.56 -13.91 2.17
CA ASP A 39 11.74 -13.68 3.00
C ASP A 39 12.19 -12.21 2.96
N LEU A 40 12.03 -11.54 1.81
CA LEU A 40 12.31 -10.10 1.70
C LEU A 40 11.29 -9.25 2.45
N HIS A 41 9.99 -9.58 2.39
CA HIS A 41 8.97 -8.91 3.19
C HIS A 41 9.31 -8.99 4.67
N LEU A 42 9.64 -10.19 5.17
CA LEU A 42 10.02 -10.38 6.57
C LEU A 42 11.32 -9.65 6.93
N SER A 43 12.31 -9.64 6.03
CA SER A 43 13.57 -8.90 6.24
C SER A 43 13.34 -7.38 6.32
N ALA A 44 12.51 -6.83 5.42
CA ALA A 44 12.10 -5.43 5.46
C ALA A 44 11.31 -5.11 6.75
N ALA A 45 10.38 -5.98 7.14
CA ALA A 45 9.60 -5.82 8.38
C ALA A 45 10.49 -5.88 9.64
N ARG A 46 11.60 -6.64 9.61
CA ARG A 46 12.64 -6.67 10.65
C ARG A 46 13.64 -5.53 10.60
N ARG A 47 13.47 -4.55 9.70
CA ARG A 47 14.35 -3.37 9.56
C ARG A 47 15.77 -3.69 9.05
N GLU A 48 15.94 -4.85 8.41
CA GLU A 48 17.22 -5.27 7.83
C GLU A 48 17.48 -4.66 6.44
N ARG A 49 16.52 -3.88 5.93
CA ARG A 49 16.52 -3.27 4.59
C ARG A 49 16.28 -1.76 4.62
N ASP A 50 16.54 -1.13 5.77
CA ASP A 50 16.38 0.32 5.93
C ASP A 50 17.25 1.11 4.94
N ASP A 51 18.42 0.58 4.57
CA ASP A 51 19.34 1.13 3.57
C ASP A 51 18.70 1.27 2.17
N TRP A 52 17.63 0.54 1.89
CA TRP A 52 16.93 0.65 0.61
C TRP A 52 16.23 2.00 0.45
N ILE A 53 16.10 2.81 1.50
CA ILE A 53 15.56 4.17 1.36
C ILE A 53 16.51 5.13 0.62
N GLU A 54 17.77 4.78 0.41
CA GLU A 54 18.78 5.72 -0.11
C GLU A 54 18.58 6.10 -1.58
N THR A 55 17.99 5.21 -2.40
CA THR A 55 17.69 5.51 -3.82
C THR A 55 16.20 5.35 -4.13
N ALA A 56 15.72 6.01 -5.20
CA ALA A 56 14.31 5.98 -5.56
C ALA A 56 13.82 4.58 -5.95
N GLU A 57 14.62 3.81 -6.69
CA GLU A 57 14.26 2.45 -7.11
C GLU A 57 14.22 1.47 -5.94
N THR A 58 15.21 1.53 -5.03
CA THR A 58 15.24 0.65 -3.86
C THR A 58 14.16 1.04 -2.84
N ALA A 59 13.82 2.34 -2.73
CA ALA A 59 12.71 2.80 -1.89
C ALA A 59 11.36 2.31 -2.42
N LEU A 60 11.19 2.30 -3.75
CA LEU A 60 10.02 1.71 -4.38
C LEU A 60 9.89 0.22 -4.05
N ALA A 61 10.99 -0.55 -4.16
CA ALA A 61 10.98 -1.97 -3.79
C ALA A 61 10.58 -2.18 -2.33
N LEU A 62 11.12 -1.35 -1.43
CA LEU A 62 10.82 -1.40 0.00
C LEU A 62 9.33 -1.14 0.27
N LEU A 63 8.73 -0.14 -0.39
CA LEU A 63 7.30 0.15 -0.23
C LEU A 63 6.41 -0.91 -0.87
N ILE A 64 6.80 -1.49 -2.01
CA ILE A 64 6.09 -2.66 -2.57
C ILE A 64 6.09 -3.83 -1.57
N LEU A 65 7.20 -4.09 -0.88
CA LEU A 65 7.29 -5.17 0.12
C LEU A 65 6.51 -4.89 1.41
N LEU A 66 6.38 -3.63 1.82
CA LEU A 66 5.73 -3.28 3.09
C LEU A 66 4.27 -2.88 2.95
N ASP A 67 3.84 -2.44 1.78
CA ASP A 67 2.50 -1.93 1.52
C ASP A 67 1.72 -2.84 0.57
N GLN A 68 2.30 -3.19 -0.58
CA GLN A 68 1.58 -3.97 -1.59
C GLN A 68 1.61 -5.48 -1.30
N TYR A 69 2.77 -6.03 -0.93
CA TYR A 69 2.93 -7.45 -0.64
C TYR A 69 1.93 -7.98 0.41
N PRO A 70 1.67 -7.30 1.55
CA PRO A 70 0.65 -7.75 2.51
C PRO A 70 -0.77 -7.81 1.92
N ARG A 71 -1.12 -6.86 1.05
CA ARG A 71 -2.43 -6.76 0.39
C ARG A 71 -2.67 -7.87 -0.62
N ASN A 72 -1.62 -8.40 -1.24
CA ASN A 72 -1.69 -9.59 -2.09
C ASN A 72 -1.57 -10.90 -1.29
N SER A 73 -0.64 -10.96 -0.34
CA SER A 73 -0.18 -12.22 0.25
C SER A 73 -0.97 -12.64 1.50
N PHE A 74 -1.64 -11.69 2.18
CA PHE A 74 -2.30 -11.91 3.47
C PHE A 74 -3.77 -11.48 3.47
N ARG A 75 -4.43 -11.52 2.31
CA ARG A 75 -5.82 -11.09 2.12
C ARG A 75 -6.76 -11.64 3.20
N GLY A 76 -7.61 -10.77 3.73
CA GLY A 76 -8.64 -11.14 4.71
C GLY A 76 -8.11 -11.42 6.12
N THR A 77 -6.85 -11.07 6.41
CA THR A 77 -6.24 -11.23 7.74
C THR A 77 -5.69 -9.90 8.25
N ALA A 78 -5.51 -9.77 9.56
CA ALA A 78 -4.85 -8.58 10.16
C ALA A 78 -3.43 -8.34 9.60
N HIS A 79 -2.74 -9.39 9.11
CA HIS A 79 -1.40 -9.26 8.54
C HIS A 79 -1.38 -8.40 7.27
N GLN A 80 -2.51 -8.23 6.59
CA GLN A 80 -2.66 -7.30 5.47
C GLN A 80 -2.29 -5.85 5.84
N PHE A 81 -2.42 -5.46 7.11
CA PHE A 81 -2.21 -4.09 7.59
C PHE A 81 -1.04 -3.97 8.56
N ALA A 82 -0.40 -5.10 8.93
CA ALA A 82 0.56 -5.14 10.04
C ALA A 82 1.81 -4.28 9.81
N THR A 83 2.22 -4.10 8.55
CA THR A 83 3.37 -3.29 8.17
C THR A 83 3.00 -1.88 7.67
N ASP A 84 1.72 -1.50 7.66
CA ASP A 84 1.26 -0.18 7.20
C ASP A 84 1.97 0.98 7.93
N PRO A 85 2.15 0.96 9.28
CA PRO A 85 2.86 2.04 9.96
C PRO A 85 4.33 2.16 9.53
N LEU A 86 4.98 1.04 9.23
CA LEU A 86 6.36 1.03 8.75
C LEU A 86 6.46 1.50 7.29
N ALA A 87 5.52 1.09 6.44
CA ALA A 87 5.39 1.60 5.08
C ALA A 87 5.19 3.12 5.07
N LEU A 88 4.31 3.64 5.92
CA LEU A 88 4.07 5.09 6.05
C LEU A 88 5.33 5.85 6.51
N MET A 89 6.10 5.28 7.45
CA MET A 89 7.38 5.87 7.86
C MET A 89 8.34 6.00 6.67
N PHE A 90 8.49 4.95 5.85
CA PHE A 90 9.36 5.01 4.67
C PHE A 90 8.80 5.87 3.54
N ALA A 91 7.48 5.93 3.35
CA ALA A 91 6.85 6.83 2.40
C ALA A 91 7.12 8.30 2.75
N ASN A 92 7.06 8.66 4.03
CA ASN A 92 7.46 9.98 4.51
C ASN A 92 8.93 10.30 4.16
N GLN A 93 9.85 9.36 4.38
CA GLN A 93 11.27 9.54 4.03
C GLN A 93 11.47 9.64 2.51
N ALA A 94 10.79 8.81 1.73
CA ALA A 94 10.86 8.80 0.28
C ALA A 94 10.34 10.12 -0.32
N VAL A 95 9.26 10.67 0.25
CA VAL A 95 8.74 11.99 -0.11
C VAL A 95 9.75 13.09 0.23
N ALA A 96 10.31 13.08 1.44
CA ALA A 96 11.30 14.07 1.86
C ALA A 96 12.57 14.07 1.00
N ARG A 97 12.95 12.90 0.45
CA ARG A 97 14.10 12.74 -0.47
C ARG A 97 13.75 12.98 -1.95
N GLY A 98 12.47 13.22 -2.27
CA GLY A 98 11.99 13.43 -3.63
C GLY A 98 11.94 12.17 -4.50
N HIS A 99 11.96 10.97 -3.90
CA HIS A 99 12.02 9.70 -4.64
C HIS A 99 10.79 9.45 -5.51
N HIS A 100 9.60 9.85 -5.03
CA HIS A 100 8.35 9.81 -5.80
C HIS A 100 8.37 10.64 -7.10
N LEU A 101 9.32 11.57 -7.24
CA LEU A 101 9.52 12.37 -8.46
C LEU A 101 10.60 11.78 -9.39
N ARG A 102 11.27 10.70 -8.96
CA ARG A 102 12.43 10.10 -9.65
C ARG A 102 12.20 8.65 -10.09
N VAL A 103 10.97 8.17 -9.97
CA VAL A 103 10.53 6.90 -10.55
C VAL A 103 9.69 7.17 -11.81
N ALA A 104 9.42 6.12 -12.59
CA ALA A 104 8.50 6.23 -13.72
C ALA A 104 7.12 6.71 -13.22
N PRO A 105 6.43 7.62 -13.96
CA PRO A 105 5.17 8.21 -13.50
C PRO A 105 4.12 7.19 -13.04
N GLU A 106 3.99 6.07 -13.75
CA GLU A 106 3.06 4.99 -13.44
C GLU A 106 3.38 4.25 -12.13
N LEU A 107 4.61 4.38 -11.61
CA LEU A 107 5.04 3.77 -10.35
C LEU A 107 5.05 4.74 -9.17
N LYS A 108 4.91 6.05 -9.43
CA LYS A 108 4.92 7.10 -8.39
C LYS A 108 3.95 6.78 -7.27
N ASN A 109 2.75 6.30 -7.60
CA ASN A 109 1.70 6.10 -6.61
C ASN A 109 2.10 5.07 -5.53
N PHE A 110 2.91 4.07 -5.85
CA PHE A 110 3.37 3.08 -4.86
C PHE A 110 4.29 3.68 -3.78
N LEU A 111 4.83 4.88 -4.00
CA LEU A 111 5.54 5.64 -2.97
C LEU A 111 4.62 6.49 -2.09
N LEU A 112 3.34 6.62 -2.47
CA LEU A 112 2.36 7.51 -1.86
C LEU A 112 1.16 6.76 -1.24
N LEU A 113 0.83 5.57 -1.75
CA LEU A 113 -0.26 4.73 -1.24
C LEU A 113 -0.24 4.50 0.28
N PRO A 114 0.91 4.39 0.98
CA PRO A 114 0.90 4.28 2.44
C PRO A 114 0.20 5.44 3.17
N PHE A 115 0.16 6.65 2.58
CA PHE A 115 -0.63 7.77 3.11
C PHE A 115 -2.13 7.53 2.93
N GLU A 116 -2.56 7.11 1.73
CA GLU A 116 -3.95 6.77 1.40
C GLU A 116 -4.47 5.57 2.23
N HIS A 117 -3.58 4.66 2.62
CA HIS A 117 -3.89 3.51 3.46
C HIS A 117 -3.94 3.80 4.96
N SER A 118 -3.47 4.96 5.41
CA SER A 118 -3.46 5.33 6.83
C SER A 118 -4.88 5.66 7.33
N GLU A 119 -5.25 5.18 8.52
CA GLU A 119 -6.50 5.56 9.20
C GLU A 119 -6.37 6.88 9.99
N ARG A 120 -5.52 7.81 9.51
CA ARG A 120 -5.32 9.13 10.12
C ARG A 120 -5.62 10.23 9.12
N LEU A 121 -6.44 11.21 9.52
CA LEU A 121 -6.84 12.31 8.65
C LEU A 121 -5.66 13.13 8.15
N GLU A 122 -4.63 13.35 8.98
CA GLU A 122 -3.45 14.13 8.58
C GLU A 122 -2.67 13.46 7.43
N ASP A 123 -2.63 12.13 7.41
CA ASP A 123 -1.96 11.38 6.34
C ASP A 123 -2.79 11.43 5.05
N GLN A 124 -4.13 11.39 5.16
CA GLN A 124 -5.04 11.57 4.03
C GLN A 124 -4.92 12.97 3.41
N ASP A 125 -4.88 14.02 4.24
CA ASP A 125 -4.67 15.41 3.78
C ASP A 125 -3.32 15.57 3.09
N ARG A 126 -2.28 14.94 3.65
CA ARG A 126 -0.94 14.93 3.04
C ARG A 126 -0.92 14.22 1.70
N TYR A 127 -1.59 13.08 1.57
CA TYR A 127 -1.73 12.40 0.29
C TYR A 127 -2.36 13.32 -0.76
N MET A 128 -3.49 13.96 -0.41
CA MET A 128 -4.19 14.89 -1.32
C MET A 128 -3.30 16.04 -1.78
N ALA A 129 -2.45 16.58 -0.90
CA ALA A 129 -1.49 17.61 -1.29
C ALA A 129 -0.39 17.09 -2.25
N LEU A 130 0.06 15.84 -2.08
CA LEU A 130 1.11 15.22 -2.91
C LEU A 130 0.63 14.80 -4.30
N VAL A 131 -0.66 14.53 -4.44
CA VAL A 131 -1.29 14.14 -5.72
C VAL A 131 -2.03 15.28 -6.41
N ALA A 132 -1.97 16.50 -5.85
CA ALA A 132 -2.63 17.66 -6.43
C ALA A 132 -2.26 17.87 -7.90
N GLY A 133 -3.27 17.99 -8.76
CA GLY A 133 -3.13 18.13 -10.21
C GLY A 133 -3.10 16.80 -10.99
N ASP A 134 -3.09 15.65 -10.30
CA ASP A 134 -3.26 14.33 -10.91
C ASP A 134 -4.70 13.84 -10.70
N ALA A 135 -5.54 14.03 -11.71
CA ALA A 135 -6.98 13.82 -11.59
C ALA A 135 -7.38 12.38 -11.18
N GLU A 136 -6.63 11.38 -11.63
CA GLU A 136 -6.91 9.98 -11.30
C GLU A 136 -6.48 9.67 -9.86
N LEU A 137 -5.30 10.10 -9.43
CA LEU A 137 -4.86 9.88 -8.05
C LEU A 137 -5.71 10.67 -7.05
N GLU A 138 -6.08 11.90 -7.38
CA GLU A 138 -6.98 12.68 -6.53
C GLU A 138 -8.37 12.05 -6.37
N LYS A 139 -8.89 11.38 -7.42
CA LYS A 139 -10.17 10.69 -7.35
C LYS A 139 -10.14 9.60 -6.28
N TRP A 140 -9.10 8.77 -6.27
CA TRP A 140 -8.94 7.70 -5.29
C TRP A 140 -8.62 8.24 -3.89
N GLY A 141 -7.78 9.27 -3.81
CA GLY A 141 -7.48 9.96 -2.55
C GLY A 141 -8.71 10.58 -1.90
N ARG A 142 -9.59 11.24 -2.67
CA ARG A 142 -10.85 11.78 -2.16
C ARG A 142 -11.75 10.68 -1.59
N LEU A 143 -11.88 9.57 -2.31
CA LEU A 143 -12.68 8.43 -1.86
C LEU A 143 -12.19 7.89 -0.52
N HIS A 144 -10.89 7.66 -0.36
CA HIS A 144 -10.32 7.17 0.90
C HIS A 144 -10.45 8.20 2.03
N ARG A 145 -10.15 9.46 1.74
CA ARG A 145 -10.24 10.56 2.70
C ARG A 145 -11.67 10.72 3.22
N ASP A 146 -12.68 10.67 2.37
CA ASP A 146 -14.08 10.84 2.76
C ASP A 146 -14.54 9.75 3.73
N ILE A 147 -14.05 8.51 3.56
CA ILE A 147 -14.30 7.41 4.51
C ILE A 147 -13.66 7.72 5.86
N ILE A 148 -12.41 8.20 5.87
CA ILE A 148 -11.71 8.58 7.12
C ILE A 148 -12.37 9.78 7.79
N VAL A 149 -12.83 10.78 7.05
CA VAL A 149 -13.59 11.92 7.59
C VAL A 149 -14.88 11.45 8.25
N ARG A 150 -15.58 10.50 7.62
CA ARG A 150 -16.87 10.00 8.12
C ARG A 150 -16.73 9.08 9.33
N PHE A 151 -15.79 8.14 9.30
CA PHE A 151 -15.73 7.05 10.27
C PHE A 151 -14.47 7.07 11.16
N GLY A 152 -13.47 7.90 10.83
CA GLY A 152 -12.16 7.89 11.49
C GLY A 152 -11.31 6.65 11.21
N ARG A 153 -11.79 5.73 10.38
CA ARG A 153 -11.18 4.44 10.04
C ARG A 153 -11.82 3.86 8.78
N PHE A 154 -11.30 2.74 8.27
CA PHE A 154 -11.88 2.01 7.14
C PHE A 154 -12.77 0.85 7.63
N PRO A 155 -14.11 0.93 7.46
CA PRO A 155 -15.00 -0.10 7.98
C PRO A 155 -14.78 -1.50 7.40
N HIS A 156 -14.34 -1.61 6.14
CA HIS A 156 -14.06 -2.91 5.51
C HIS A 156 -12.94 -3.69 6.20
N ARG A 157 -12.08 -3.02 6.98
CA ARG A 157 -11.01 -3.67 7.76
C ARG A 157 -11.51 -4.25 9.08
N ASN A 158 -12.72 -3.90 9.53
CA ASN A 158 -13.24 -4.29 10.85
C ASN A 158 -13.17 -5.80 11.11
N PRO A 159 -13.62 -6.70 10.20
CA PRO A 159 -13.57 -8.13 10.46
C PRO A 159 -12.13 -8.66 10.62
N ALA A 160 -11.22 -8.25 9.73
CA ALA A 160 -9.82 -8.67 9.76
C ALA A 160 -9.09 -8.15 11.00
N LEU A 161 -9.50 -7.00 11.54
CA LEU A 161 -8.92 -6.38 12.73
C LEU A 161 -9.66 -6.69 14.03
N GLY A 162 -10.72 -7.53 13.99
CA GLY A 162 -11.52 -7.88 15.16
C GLY A 162 -12.28 -6.69 15.79
N ARG A 163 -12.59 -5.65 15.00
CA ARG A 163 -13.34 -4.47 15.47
C ARG A 163 -14.84 -4.71 15.36
N ALA A 164 -15.60 -4.21 16.32
CA ALA A 164 -17.05 -4.13 16.18
C ALA A 164 -17.43 -3.09 15.10
N THR A 165 -18.29 -3.50 14.17
CA THR A 165 -18.89 -2.63 13.16
C THR A 165 -20.11 -1.95 13.75
N THR A 166 -20.16 -0.62 13.67
CA THR A 166 -21.32 0.18 14.10
C THR A 166 -22.47 0.08 13.09
N PRO A 167 -23.72 0.42 13.46
CA PRO A 167 -24.84 0.41 12.52
C PRO A 167 -24.63 1.31 11.30
N GLU A 168 -23.99 2.46 11.47
CA GLU A 168 -23.71 3.38 10.35
C GLU A 168 -22.66 2.80 9.39
N GLU A 169 -21.60 2.20 9.94
CA GLU A 169 -20.59 1.52 9.16
C GLU A 169 -21.17 0.32 8.40
N GLN A 170 -22.07 -0.45 9.01
CA GLN A 170 -22.73 -1.58 8.37
C GLN A 170 -23.61 -1.10 7.20
N ALA A 171 -24.40 -0.05 7.40
CA ALA A 171 -25.21 0.53 6.33
C ALA A 171 -24.36 1.02 5.15
N PHE A 172 -23.18 1.60 5.42
CA PHE A 172 -22.22 1.98 4.38
C PHE A 172 -21.66 0.77 3.62
N LEU A 173 -21.34 -0.33 4.32
CA LEU A 173 -20.86 -1.56 3.67
C LEU A 173 -21.96 -2.22 2.83
N ASP A 174 -23.21 -2.20 3.28
CA ASP A 174 -24.35 -2.80 2.58
C ASP A 174 -24.72 -2.04 1.29
N ASP A 175 -24.47 -0.73 1.23
CA ASP A 175 -24.72 0.13 0.05
C ASP A 175 -23.56 0.09 -0.99
N GLY A 176 -22.77 -0.99 -0.98
CA GLY A 176 -21.66 -1.21 -1.91
C GLY A 176 -20.30 -0.76 -1.40
N GLY A 177 -20.25 0.08 -0.35
CA GLY A 177 -19.06 0.42 0.43
C GLY A 177 -17.77 0.69 -0.36
N PHE A 178 -16.64 0.48 0.31
CA PHE A 178 -15.33 0.42 -0.34
C PHE A 178 -14.66 -0.90 0.04
N GLY A 179 -14.31 -1.70 -0.98
CA GLY A 179 -13.80 -3.06 -0.81
C GLY A 179 -12.34 -3.18 -0.37
N GLY A 180 -11.56 -2.10 -0.52
CA GLY A 180 -10.09 -2.16 -0.38
C GLY A 180 -9.39 -2.76 -1.58
#